data_AF-A0A316KFK0-F1
#
_entry.id   AF-A0A316KFK0-F1
#
_cell.length_a   1.000
_cell.length_b   1.000
_cell.length_c   1.000
_cell.angle_alpha   90.00
_cell.angle_beta   90.00
_cell.angle_gamma   90.00
#
_symmetry.space_group_name_H-M   'P 1'
#
loop_
_entity.id
_entity.type
_entity.pdbx_description
1 polymer ?
#
loop_
_entity_poly.entity_id
_entity_poly.type
_entity_poly.pdbx_seq_one_letter_code
_entity_poly.pdbx_strand_id
1 'polypeptide(L)'
;MGRGWLWRLLGFVPAGVEAAILVATPVPEILISRDGRHVGITIPTENGAQLASLRDTRSDYARENSMELASVKGDPIPMADWPSAYCTSEFCKMALTRDGHDWKLLMARNNMRVEERALAAACELADIVVADRWLPRSCQPRWFKADITSLEQSGGLAILLREQSIVQVADHQGEHGWWRAEPD
;
A
#
# COMPACT_ATOMS: atom_id res chain seq x y z
N MET A 1 21.56 46.30 21.06
CA MET A 1 21.35 44.90 20.60
C MET A 1 19.91 44.76 20.12
N GLY A 2 19.58 44.18 18.96
CA GLY A 2 18.16 43.92 18.67
C GLY A 2 17.72 43.51 17.26
N ARG A 3 18.42 43.85 16.17
CA ARG A 3 17.92 43.59 14.79
C ARG A 3 18.57 42.39 14.06
N GLY A 4 19.79 41.99 14.43
CA GLY A 4 20.50 40.89 13.76
C GLY A 4 20.03 39.49 14.16
N TRP A 5 19.38 39.33 15.31
CA TRP A 5 18.87 38.03 15.77
C TRP A 5 17.63 37.61 14.99
N LEU A 6 16.73 38.54 14.67
CA LEU A 6 15.53 38.25 13.88
C LEU A 6 15.88 37.67 12.49
N TRP A 7 16.90 38.22 11.83
CA TRP A 7 17.38 37.70 10.54
C TRP A 7 18.02 36.31 10.63
N ARG A 8 18.61 35.97 11.79
CA ARG A 8 19.17 34.62 12.03
C ARG A 8 18.07 33.59 12.31
N LEU A 9 16.97 33.99 12.94
CA LEU A 9 15.79 33.13 13.14
C LEU A 9 14.98 32.95 11.85
N LEU A 10 14.95 33.95 10.96
CA LEU A 10 14.35 33.81 9.62
C LEU A 10 15.02 32.71 8.79
N GLY A 11 16.29 32.40 9.03
CA GLY A 11 16.98 31.26 8.42
C GLY A 11 16.44 29.88 8.85
N PHE A 12 15.72 29.78 9.97
CA PHE A 12 15.08 28.55 10.43
C PHE A 12 13.67 28.36 9.86
N VAL A 13 13.08 29.38 9.22
CA VAL A 13 11.75 29.28 8.60
C VAL A 13 11.67 28.14 7.58
N PRO A 14 12.58 28.00 6.59
CA PRO A 14 12.50 26.89 5.63
C PRO A 14 12.65 25.52 6.31
N ALA A 15 13.56 25.37 7.28
CA ALA A 15 13.71 24.13 8.04
C ALA A 15 12.44 23.79 8.86
N GLY A 16 11.80 24.80 9.44
CA GLY A 16 10.53 24.64 10.15
C GLY A 16 9.39 24.25 9.21
N VAL A 17 9.36 24.82 8.00
CA VAL A 17 8.37 24.48 6.96
C VAL A 17 8.55 23.04 6.48
N GLU A 18 9.78 22.61 6.17
CA GLU A 18 10.06 21.22 5.77
C GLU A 18 9.73 20.22 6.88
N ALA A 19 10.10 20.52 8.13
CA ALA A 19 9.75 19.69 9.27
C ALA A 19 8.23 19.59 9.43
N ALA A 20 7.50 20.69 9.25
CA ALA A 20 6.03 20.68 9.30
C ALA A 20 5.42 19.87 8.16
N ILE A 21 5.95 19.97 6.93
CA ILE A 21 5.50 19.15 5.79
C ILE A 21 5.73 17.68 6.08
N LEU A 22 6.92 17.29 6.53
CA LEU A 22 7.27 15.89 6.82
C LEU A 22 6.38 15.29 7.93
N VAL A 23 6.04 16.09 8.94
CA VAL A 23 5.10 15.66 10.00
C VAL A 23 3.67 15.53 9.46
N ALA A 24 3.29 16.33 8.46
CA ALA A 24 1.96 16.32 7.88
C ALA A 24 1.77 15.27 6.76
N THR A 25 2.84 14.68 6.21
CA THR A 25 2.71 13.66 5.16
C THR A 25 2.07 12.39 5.72
N PRO A 26 0.90 11.97 5.20
CA PRO A 26 0.27 10.73 5.65
C PRO A 26 1.12 9.53 5.21
N VAL A 27 1.35 8.60 6.13
CA VAL A 27 2.01 7.32 5.81
C VAL A 27 0.94 6.37 5.26
N PRO A 28 1.08 5.86 4.03
CA PRO A 28 0.08 5.00 3.43
C PRO A 28 -0.03 3.68 4.20
N GLU A 29 -1.27 3.24 4.44
CA GLU A 29 -1.52 2.01 5.20
C GLU A 29 -1.39 0.75 4.35
N ILE A 30 -1.65 0.84 3.04
CA ILE A 30 -1.50 -0.30 2.11
C ILE A 30 -0.69 0.13 0.90
N LEU A 31 0.30 -0.68 0.54
CA LEU A 31 1.11 -0.55 -0.67
C LEU A 31 0.89 -1.76 -1.56
N ILE A 32 0.64 -1.54 -2.85
CA ILE A 32 0.40 -2.58 -3.85
C ILE A 32 1.37 -2.37 -5.01
N SER A 33 2.14 -3.40 -5.34
CA SER A 33 3.05 -3.38 -6.49
C SER A 33 2.30 -3.38 -7.83
N ARG A 34 2.96 -2.91 -8.89
CA ARG A 34 2.44 -2.94 -10.27
C ARG A 34 1.98 -4.34 -10.71
N ASP A 35 2.68 -5.40 -10.28
CA ASP A 35 2.34 -6.78 -10.64
C ASP A 35 1.20 -7.36 -9.79
N GLY A 36 0.74 -6.65 -8.75
CA GLY A 36 -0.30 -7.12 -7.83
C GLY A 36 0.10 -8.29 -6.93
N ARG A 37 1.35 -8.76 -7.04
CA ARG A 37 1.86 -9.93 -6.30
C ARG A 37 2.42 -9.56 -4.94
N HIS A 38 2.72 -8.29 -4.71
CA HIS A 38 3.25 -7.79 -3.45
C HIS A 38 2.25 -6.77 -2.89
N VAL A 39 1.73 -7.09 -1.72
CA VAL A 39 0.90 -6.17 -0.93
C VAL A 39 1.56 -6.04 0.43
N GLY A 40 1.91 -4.81 0.80
CA GLY A 40 2.43 -4.46 2.11
C GLY A 40 1.37 -3.70 2.89
N ILE A 41 1.15 -4.09 4.15
CA ILE A 41 0.24 -3.39 5.05
C ILE A 41 1.02 -2.95 6.28
N THR A 42 0.99 -1.65 6.55
CA THR A 42 1.64 -1.08 7.72
C THR A 42 0.70 -1.17 8.91
N ILE A 43 1.11 -1.88 9.97
CA ILE A 43 0.31 -2.10 11.17
C ILE A 43 1.02 -1.49 12.37
N PRO A 44 0.40 -0.51 13.08
CA PRO A 44 0.96 0.04 14.31
C PRO A 44 1.09 -1.02 15.39
N THR A 45 2.20 -1.03 16.10
CA THR A 45 2.47 -1.90 17.26
C THR A 45 2.98 -1.05 18.42
N GLU A 46 3.05 -1.62 19.63
CA GLU A 46 3.56 -0.91 20.81
C GLU A 46 5.00 -0.39 20.63
N ASN A 47 5.78 -1.04 19.77
CA ASN A 47 7.18 -0.73 19.50
C ASN A 47 7.40 0.06 18.20
N GLY A 48 6.34 0.56 17.56
CA GLY A 48 6.40 1.33 16.31
C GLY A 48 5.41 0.84 15.26
N ALA A 49 5.91 0.38 14.13
CA ALA A 49 5.09 -0.17 13.06
C ALA A 49 5.73 -1.45 12.51
N GLN A 50 4.88 -2.41 12.13
CA GLN A 50 5.27 -3.67 11.54
C GLN A 50 4.68 -3.78 10.13
N LEU A 51 5.46 -4.27 9.18
CA LEU A 51 4.99 -4.52 7.81
C LEU A 51 4.49 -5.96 7.70
N ALA A 52 3.21 -6.13 7.40
CA ALA A 52 2.64 -7.41 6.99
C ALA A 52 2.68 -7.52 5.45
N SER A 53 3.31 -8.57 4.91
CA SER A 53 3.51 -8.76 3.47
C SER A 53 2.74 -9.97 2.96
N LEU A 54 1.96 -9.81 1.87
CA LEU A 54 1.19 -10.89 1.26
C LEU A 54 2.07 -11.99 0.68
N ARG A 55 3.19 -11.60 0.07
CA ARG A 55 4.15 -12.52 -0.50
C ARG A 55 5.17 -12.91 0.54
N ASP A 56 5.37 -14.22 0.67
CA ASP A 56 6.41 -14.80 1.50
C ASP A 56 7.78 -14.49 0.84
N THR A 57 8.50 -13.52 1.38
CA THR A 57 9.87 -13.20 0.97
C THR A 57 10.82 -14.22 1.59
N ARG A 58 10.74 -15.48 1.15
CA ARG A 58 11.74 -16.50 1.50
C ARG A 58 13.09 -16.28 0.83
N SER A 59 13.18 -15.38 -0.16
CA SER A 59 14.46 -14.97 -0.74
C SER A 59 14.97 -13.71 -0.06
N ASP A 60 16.25 -13.74 0.35
CA ASP A 60 16.93 -12.64 1.04
C ASP A 60 16.88 -11.31 0.24
N TYR A 61 16.93 -11.37 -1.09
CA TYR A 61 16.89 -10.19 -1.97
C TYR A 61 15.55 -9.42 -1.93
N ALA A 62 14.42 -10.14 -2.01
CA ALA A 62 13.10 -9.52 -1.96
C ALA A 62 12.79 -8.93 -0.57
N ARG A 63 13.37 -9.52 0.48
CA ARG A 63 13.28 -9.05 1.86
C ARG A 63 14.02 -7.72 2.03
N GLU A 64 15.27 -7.63 1.58
CA GLU A 64 16.13 -6.45 1.73
C GLU A 64 15.58 -5.22 0.99
N ASN A 65 15.14 -5.39 -0.27
CA ASN A 65 14.54 -4.30 -1.04
C ASN A 65 13.20 -3.80 -0.46
N SER A 66 12.39 -4.70 0.11
CA SER A 66 11.11 -4.31 0.72
C SER A 66 11.30 -3.55 2.04
N MET A 67 12.32 -3.92 2.82
CA MET A 67 12.71 -3.24 4.06
C MET A 67 13.18 -1.81 3.80
N GLU A 68 14.03 -1.64 2.78
CA GLU A 68 14.57 -0.33 2.40
C GLU A 68 13.45 0.63 1.96
N LEU A 69 12.52 0.16 1.12
CA LEU A 69 11.40 0.97 0.61
C LEU A 69 10.37 1.34 1.69
N ALA A 70 10.10 0.45 2.64
CA ALA A 70 9.10 0.68 3.67
C ALA A 70 9.63 1.49 4.88
N SER A 71 10.96 1.70 4.98
CA SER A 71 11.59 2.39 6.13
C SER A 71 11.17 1.83 7.49
N VAL A 72 10.82 0.54 7.55
CA VAL A 72 10.37 -0.14 8.77
C VAL A 72 11.55 -0.79 9.50
N LYS A 73 11.57 -0.65 10.83
CA LYS A 73 12.57 -1.30 11.70
C LYS A 73 12.11 -2.72 12.06
N GLY A 74 12.04 -3.60 11.08
CA GLY A 74 11.73 -5.01 11.34
C GLY A 74 11.35 -5.78 10.10
N ASP A 75 11.89 -6.99 9.98
CA ASP A 75 11.62 -7.94 8.91
C ASP A 75 10.12 -8.04 8.57
N PRO A 76 9.71 -8.01 7.28
CA PRO A 76 8.31 -8.14 6.92
C PRO A 76 7.76 -9.48 7.42
N ILE A 77 6.63 -9.43 8.10
CA ILE A 77 5.94 -10.63 8.58
C ILE A 77 5.03 -11.12 7.45
N PRO A 78 5.13 -12.38 7.01
CA PRO A 78 4.18 -12.93 6.05
C PRO A 78 2.75 -12.80 6.59
N MET A 79 1.81 -12.34 5.75
CA MET A 79 0.42 -12.20 6.18
C MET A 79 -0.18 -13.52 6.66
N ALA A 80 0.32 -14.67 6.19
CA ALA A 80 -0.11 -15.97 6.68
C ALA A 80 0.18 -16.20 8.17
N ASP A 81 1.17 -15.51 8.71
CA ASP A 81 1.58 -15.57 10.12
C ASP A 81 0.99 -14.42 10.94
N TRP A 82 0.22 -13.53 10.31
CA TRP A 82 -0.38 -12.38 11.00
C TRP A 82 -1.65 -12.81 11.76
N PRO A 83 -1.80 -12.48 13.06
CA PRO A 83 -2.88 -13.02 13.89
C PRO A 83 -4.31 -12.74 13.41
N SER A 84 -4.55 -11.60 12.75
CA SER A 84 -5.86 -11.20 12.23
C SER A 84 -6.05 -11.49 10.74
N ALA A 85 -5.14 -12.26 10.14
CA ALA A 85 -5.23 -12.68 8.75
C ALA A 85 -5.71 -14.12 8.63
N TYR A 86 -6.59 -14.36 7.66
CA TYR A 86 -7.07 -15.68 7.31
C TYR A 86 -6.65 -16.00 5.87
N CYS A 87 -5.50 -16.67 5.73
CA CYS A 87 -4.97 -17.05 4.43
C CYS A 87 -5.25 -18.53 4.09
N THR A 88 -5.80 -18.77 2.90
CA THR A 88 -5.84 -20.07 2.23
C THR A 88 -4.73 -20.14 1.17
N SER A 89 -4.65 -21.19 0.35
CA SER A 89 -3.70 -21.22 -0.77
C SER A 89 -3.96 -20.12 -1.81
N GLU A 90 -5.24 -19.79 -2.02
CA GLU A 90 -5.72 -18.94 -3.11
C GLU A 90 -5.80 -17.47 -2.70
N PHE A 91 -6.28 -17.20 -1.49
CA PHE A 91 -6.60 -15.85 -1.02
C PHE A 91 -6.16 -15.65 0.42
N CYS A 92 -5.83 -14.42 0.75
CA CYS A 92 -5.78 -13.96 2.13
C CYS A 92 -6.86 -12.92 2.40
N LYS A 93 -7.54 -13.07 3.52
CA LYS A 93 -8.53 -12.13 4.03
C LYS A 93 -7.97 -11.45 5.28
N MET A 94 -8.09 -10.14 5.36
CA MET A 94 -7.66 -9.38 6.53
C MET A 94 -8.65 -8.26 6.80
N ALA A 95 -8.91 -7.98 8.07
CA ALA A 95 -9.65 -6.80 8.50
C ALA A 95 -8.70 -5.79 9.15
N LEU A 96 -8.86 -4.52 8.82
CA LEU A 96 -8.09 -3.41 9.38
C LEU A 96 -9.05 -2.34 9.89
N THR A 97 -8.92 -1.96 11.16
CA THR A 97 -9.63 -0.80 11.69
C THR A 97 -8.76 0.45 11.51
N ARG A 98 -9.26 1.46 10.81
CA ARG A 98 -8.62 2.77 10.63
C ARG A 98 -9.67 3.85 10.79
N ASP A 99 -9.41 4.81 11.67
CA ASP A 99 -10.31 5.94 11.95
C ASP A 99 -11.76 5.51 12.27
N GLY A 100 -11.92 4.41 13.02
CA GLY A 100 -13.23 3.85 13.36
C GLY A 100 -13.94 3.10 12.23
N HIS A 101 -13.33 2.98 11.04
CA HIS A 101 -13.84 2.18 9.93
C HIS A 101 -13.12 0.83 9.83
N ASP A 102 -13.88 -0.26 9.78
CA ASP A 102 -13.39 -1.61 9.53
C ASP A 102 -13.32 -1.90 8.03
N TRP A 103 -12.11 -1.90 7.49
CA TRP A 103 -11.80 -2.27 6.12
C TRP A 103 -11.57 -3.76 5.99
N LYS A 104 -12.24 -4.38 5.02
CA LYS A 104 -12.09 -5.79 4.68
C LYS A 104 -11.33 -5.93 3.37
N LEU A 105 -10.18 -6.58 3.45
CA LEU A 105 -9.32 -6.83 2.31
C LEU A 105 -9.44 -8.30 1.89
N LEU A 106 -9.51 -8.52 0.58
CA LEU A 106 -9.38 -9.83 -0.04
C LEU A 106 -8.25 -9.77 -1.07
N MET A 107 -7.19 -10.55 -0.86
CA MET A 107 -5.96 -10.46 -1.64
C MET A 107 -5.61 -11.83 -2.23
N ALA A 108 -5.45 -11.93 -3.54
CA ALA A 108 -5.06 -13.17 -4.20
C ALA A 108 -3.58 -13.48 -3.91
N ARG A 109 -3.29 -14.72 -3.48
CA ARG A 109 -1.92 -15.18 -3.19
C ARG A 109 -1.23 -15.83 -4.37
N ASN A 110 -2.00 -16.29 -5.34
CA ASN A 110 -1.55 -16.95 -6.56
C ASN A 110 -2.52 -16.60 -7.69
N ASN A 111 -2.22 -17.05 -8.91
CA ASN A 111 -3.01 -16.79 -10.12
C ASN A 111 -4.04 -17.88 -10.48
N MET A 112 -4.32 -18.82 -9.57
CA MET A 112 -5.22 -19.93 -9.81
C MET A 112 -6.67 -19.44 -9.96
N ARG A 113 -7.43 -20.13 -10.81
CA ARG A 113 -8.82 -19.79 -11.08
C ARG A 113 -9.73 -20.37 -10.01
N VAL A 114 -10.56 -19.50 -9.44
CA VAL A 114 -11.65 -19.87 -8.53
C VAL A 114 -12.97 -19.76 -9.29
N GLU A 115 -13.95 -20.57 -8.88
CA GLU A 115 -15.30 -20.51 -9.43
C GLU A 115 -15.87 -19.08 -9.31
N GLU A 116 -16.47 -18.60 -10.39
CA GLU A 116 -16.82 -17.18 -10.52
C GLU A 116 -17.86 -16.74 -9.49
N ARG A 117 -18.87 -17.56 -9.19
CA ARG A 117 -19.88 -17.20 -8.19
C ARG A 117 -19.29 -17.14 -6.79
N ALA A 118 -18.42 -18.09 -6.43
CA ALA A 118 -17.70 -18.05 -5.17
C ALA A 118 -16.80 -16.81 -5.03
N LEU A 119 -16.11 -16.43 -6.12
CA LEU A 119 -15.32 -15.20 -6.15
C LEU A 119 -16.19 -13.95 -6.00
N ALA A 120 -17.27 -13.85 -6.76
CA ALA A 120 -18.20 -12.72 -6.70
C ALA A 120 -18.75 -12.52 -5.27
N ALA A 121 -19.21 -13.59 -4.63
CA ALA A 121 -19.69 -13.55 -3.24
C ALA A 121 -18.61 -13.11 -2.24
N ALA A 122 -17.35 -13.48 -2.46
CA ALA A 122 -16.24 -13.02 -1.63
C ALA A 122 -15.92 -11.54 -1.88
N CYS A 123 -16.00 -11.08 -3.13
CA CYS A 123 -15.78 -9.68 -3.48
C CYS A 123 -16.85 -8.76 -2.86
N GLU A 124 -18.12 -9.14 -2.89
CA GLU A 124 -19.22 -8.34 -2.30
C GLU A 124 -19.03 -8.08 -0.79
N LEU A 125 -18.33 -8.97 -0.09
CA LEU A 125 -18.03 -8.84 1.34
C LEU A 125 -16.75 -8.03 1.62
N ALA A 126 -15.92 -7.78 0.60
CA ALA A 126 -14.67 -7.05 0.71
C ALA A 126 -14.86 -5.59 0.32
N ASP A 127 -14.17 -4.70 1.01
CA ASP A 127 -14.10 -3.29 0.64
C ASP A 127 -13.03 -3.10 -0.45
N ILE A 128 -11.91 -3.81 -0.33
CA ILE A 128 -10.80 -3.79 -1.30
C ILE A 128 -10.46 -5.21 -1.74
N VAL A 129 -10.40 -5.44 -3.06
CA VAL A 129 -9.92 -6.69 -3.63
C VAL A 129 -8.66 -6.45 -4.43
N VAL A 130 -7.62 -7.26 -4.21
CA VAL A 130 -6.35 -7.20 -4.95
C VAL A 130 -6.05 -8.53 -5.62
N ALA A 131 -5.68 -8.52 -6.90
CA ALA A 131 -5.24 -9.72 -7.60
C ALA A 131 -4.18 -9.44 -8.67
N ASP A 132 -3.25 -10.38 -8.82
CA ASP A 132 -2.22 -10.40 -9.87
C ASP A 132 -2.73 -10.88 -11.25
N ARG A 133 -4.05 -11.00 -11.38
CA ARG A 133 -4.76 -11.47 -12.57
C ARG A 133 -5.96 -10.58 -12.84
N TRP A 134 -6.52 -10.71 -14.04
CA TRP A 134 -7.79 -10.08 -14.37
C TRP A 134 -8.92 -10.63 -13.48
N LEU A 135 -9.75 -9.73 -12.95
CA LEU A 135 -10.92 -10.08 -12.16
C LEU A 135 -12.21 -9.82 -12.96
N PRO A 136 -13.16 -10.77 -12.96
CA PRO A 136 -14.40 -10.64 -13.71
C PRO A 136 -15.26 -9.48 -13.24
N ARG A 137 -16.14 -9.01 -14.12
CA ARG A 137 -17.09 -7.92 -13.82
C ARG A 137 -18.06 -8.26 -12.68
N SER A 138 -18.25 -9.54 -12.41
CA SER A 138 -19.03 -10.08 -11.29
C SER A 138 -18.34 -9.89 -9.93
N CYS A 139 -17.01 -9.72 -9.90
CA CYS A 139 -16.31 -9.33 -8.68
C CYS A 139 -16.47 -7.82 -8.46
N GLN A 140 -17.38 -7.44 -7.56
CA GLN A 140 -17.68 -6.06 -7.21
C GLN A 140 -17.43 -5.81 -5.73
N PRO A 141 -16.21 -5.37 -5.34
CA PRO A 141 -15.97 -4.92 -3.98
C PRO A 141 -16.68 -3.61 -3.67
N ARG A 142 -16.84 -3.32 -2.38
CA ARG A 142 -17.61 -2.17 -1.90
C ARG A 142 -16.94 -0.83 -2.20
N TRP A 143 -15.61 -0.82 -2.37
CA TRP A 143 -14.86 0.40 -2.64
C TRP A 143 -13.93 0.28 -3.84
N PHE A 144 -12.98 -0.66 -3.84
CA PHE A 144 -11.94 -0.68 -4.87
C PHE A 144 -11.50 -2.08 -5.32
N LYS A 145 -11.35 -2.25 -6.64
CA LYS A 145 -10.87 -3.49 -7.29
C LYS A 145 -9.53 -3.22 -7.96
N ALA A 146 -8.46 -3.76 -7.39
CA ALA A 146 -7.10 -3.70 -7.90
C ALA A 146 -6.73 -5.01 -8.61
N ASP A 147 -7.09 -5.13 -9.89
CA ASP A 147 -6.64 -6.25 -10.74
C ASP A 147 -5.49 -5.85 -11.65
N ILE A 148 -4.91 -6.81 -12.37
CA ILE A 148 -3.75 -6.57 -13.24
C ILE A 148 -3.98 -5.45 -14.26
N THR A 149 -5.19 -5.30 -14.79
CA THR A 149 -5.50 -4.25 -15.76
C THR A 149 -5.43 -2.86 -15.11
N SER A 150 -6.01 -2.71 -13.93
CA SER A 150 -5.91 -1.44 -13.18
C SER A 150 -4.49 -1.15 -12.70
N LEU A 151 -3.75 -2.18 -12.25
CA LEU A 151 -2.41 -2.03 -11.67
C LEU A 151 -1.35 -1.72 -12.72
N GLU A 152 -1.47 -2.29 -13.92
CA GLU A 152 -0.58 -1.96 -15.05
C GLU A 152 -0.71 -0.50 -15.47
N GLN A 153 -1.92 0.04 -15.44
CA GLN A 153 -2.21 1.45 -15.74
C GLN A 153 -1.71 2.38 -14.63
N SER A 154 -1.89 1.98 -13.37
CA SER A 154 -1.53 2.79 -12.20
C SER A 154 -0.02 2.76 -11.90
N GLY A 155 0.70 1.73 -12.36
CA GLY A 155 2.12 1.51 -12.06
C GLY A 155 2.41 1.01 -10.64
N GLY A 156 1.38 0.74 -9.85
CA GLY A 156 1.44 0.51 -8.40
C GLY A 156 0.53 1.50 -7.66
N LEU A 157 0.14 1.15 -6.44
CA LEU A 157 -0.81 1.92 -5.64
C LEU A 157 -0.34 2.09 -4.20
N ALA A 158 -0.61 3.26 -3.64
CA ALA A 158 -0.61 3.51 -2.21
C ALA A 158 -2.03 3.89 -1.79
N ILE A 159 -2.61 3.13 -0.86
CA ILE A 159 -3.96 3.37 -0.37
C ILE A 159 -3.86 4.01 1.01
N LEU A 160 -4.52 5.15 1.12
CA LEU A 160 -4.68 5.92 2.34
C LEU A 160 -6.07 5.68 2.90
N LEU A 161 -6.15 4.83 3.92
CA LEU A 161 -7.42 4.31 4.45
C LEU A 161 -8.18 5.36 5.27
N ARG A 162 -7.47 6.24 5.98
CA ARG A 162 -8.10 7.34 6.73
C ARG A 162 -8.74 8.35 5.77
N GLU A 163 -8.00 8.72 4.73
CA GLU A 163 -8.42 9.73 3.75
C GLU A 163 -9.33 9.15 2.67
N GLN A 164 -9.53 7.82 2.63
CA GLN A 164 -10.27 7.09 1.59
C GLN A 164 -9.79 7.48 0.19
N SER A 165 -8.46 7.52 0.02
CA SER A 165 -7.83 7.96 -1.22
C SER A 165 -6.80 6.95 -1.71
N ILE A 166 -6.54 7.01 -3.01
CA ILE A 166 -5.63 6.13 -3.71
C ILE A 166 -4.65 7.03 -4.46
N VAL A 167 -3.36 6.86 -4.16
CA VAL A 167 -2.27 7.50 -4.88
C VAL A 167 -1.68 6.47 -5.84
N GLN A 168 -1.60 6.84 -7.11
CA GLN A 168 -1.05 5.98 -8.14
C GLN A 168 0.37 6.42 -8.45
N VAL A 169 1.23 5.45 -8.75
CA VAL A 169 2.60 5.79 -9.18
C VAL A 169 2.55 6.62 -10.47
N ALA A 170 1.66 6.26 -11.40
CA ALA A 170 1.47 6.91 -12.68
C ALA A 170 1.15 8.42 -12.58
N ASP A 171 0.51 8.88 -11.51
CA ASP A 171 0.17 10.30 -11.32
C ASP A 171 1.42 11.19 -11.17
N HIS A 172 2.54 10.60 -10.75
CA HIS A 172 3.82 11.29 -10.55
C HIS A 172 4.89 10.90 -11.57
N GLN A 173 4.61 9.91 -12.43
CA GLN A 173 5.49 9.54 -13.53
C GLN A 173 5.55 10.69 -14.55
N GLY A 174 6.73 11.28 -14.71
CA GLY A 174 6.96 12.41 -15.62
C GLY A 174 7.11 13.78 -14.99
N GLU A 175 6.88 13.91 -13.68
CA GLU A 175 7.19 15.14 -12.95
C GLU A 175 8.70 15.30 -12.65
N HIS A 176 9.50 14.29 -12.98
CA HIS A 176 10.93 14.29 -12.79
C HIS A 176 11.68 14.52 -14.11
N GLY A 177 12.62 15.47 -14.13
CA GLY A 177 13.35 15.87 -15.35
C GLY A 177 14.23 14.78 -15.98
N TRP A 178 14.36 13.61 -15.37
CA TRP A 178 15.07 12.45 -15.88
C TRP A 178 14.14 11.36 -16.46
N TRP A 179 12.83 11.51 -16.32
CA TRP A 179 11.85 10.55 -16.81
C TRP A 179 11.69 10.64 -18.33
N ARG A 180 11.60 9.49 -19.01
CA ARG A 180 11.31 9.39 -20.44
C ARG A 180 10.14 8.43 -20.61
N ALA A 181 9.08 8.85 -21.28
CA ALA A 181 8.01 7.94 -21.68
C ALA A 181 8.54 6.92 -22.69
N GLU A 182 8.12 5.66 -22.55
CA GLU A 182 8.33 4.62 -23.57
C GLU A 182 7.47 4.98 -24.80
N PRO A 183 7.95 4.85 -26.05
CA PRO A 183 7.13 5.07 -27.23
C PRO A 183 6.09 3.95 -27.39
N ASP A 184 4.87 4.31 -27.76
CA ASP A 184 3.77 3.40 -28.14
C ASP A 184 4.15 2.43 -29.28
#